data_AF-A0A2G2CD82-F1
#
_entry.id   AF-A0A2G2CD82-F1
#
_cell.length_a   1.000
_cell.length_b   1.000
_cell.length_c   1.000
_cell.angle_alpha   90.00
_cell.angle_beta   90.00
_cell.angle_gamma   90.00
#
_symmetry.space_group_name_H-M   'P 1'
#
loop_
_entity.id
_entity.type
_entity.pdbx_description
1 polymer ?
#
loop_
_entity_poly.entity_id
_entity_poly.type
_entity_poly.pdbx_seq_one_letter_code
_entity_poly.pdbx_strand_id
1 'polypeptide(L)' 'QYIINQKIERVKELIVYDELTLSEIAFQLHYSSVAYLSNQFKKITGMSPSQFKKSVEKNRKYLDEI' A
#
# COMPACT_ATOMS: atom_id res chain seq x y z
N GLN A 1 -7.66 17.82 -0.09
CA GLN A 1 -7.53 16.49 -0.75
C GLN A 1 -6.09 16.12 -1.15
N TYR A 2 -5.20 17.09 -1.39
CA TYR A 2 -3.80 16.84 -1.81
C TYR A 2 -2.98 15.96 -0.84
N ILE A 3 -3.04 16.24 0.47
CA ILE A 3 -2.26 15.49 1.49
C ILE A 3 -2.67 14.01 1.55
N ILE A 4 -3.96 13.72 1.44
CA ILE A 4 -4.45 12.34 1.50
C ILE A 4 -3.95 11.56 0.28
N ASN A 5 -4.03 12.15 -0.91
CA ASN A 5 -3.53 11.51 -2.12
C ASN A 5 -2.02 11.26 -2.02
N GLN A 6 -1.22 12.22 -1.54
CA GLN A 6 0.21 12.00 -1.31
C GLN A 6 0.49 10.88 -0.29
N LYS A 7 -0.29 10.81 0.79
CA LYS A 7 -0.18 9.70 1.75
C LYS A 7 -0.47 8.36 1.09
N ILE A 8 -1.49 8.28 0.23
CA ILE A 8 -1.82 7.05 -0.50
C ILE A 8 -0.72 6.66 -1.49
N GLU A 9 -0.14 7.61 -2.23
CA GLU A 9 1.01 7.31 -3.10
C GLU A 9 2.18 6.76 -2.29
N ARG A 10 2.47 7.35 -1.13
CA ARG A 10 3.51 6.83 -0.23
C ARG A 10 3.21 5.40 0.26
N VAL A 11 1.95 5.09 0.58
CA VAL A 11 1.54 3.73 0.96
C VAL A 11 1.78 2.75 -0.18
N LYS A 12 1.45 3.13 -1.43
CA LYS A 12 1.69 2.27 -2.60
C LYS A 12 3.18 1.96 -2.75
N GLU A 13 4.04 2.98 -2.66
CA GLU A 13 5.50 2.79 -2.72
C GLU A 13 5.99 1.81 -1.66
N LEU A 14 5.60 2.01 -0.39
CA LEU A 14 6.02 1.16 0.72
C LEU A 14 5.54 -0.30 0.55
N ILE A 15 4.33 -0.51 0.03
CA ILE A 15 3.83 -1.85 -0.31
C ILE A 15 4.61 -2.45 -1.48
N VAL A 16 4.97 -1.65 -2.49
CA VAL A 16 5.76 -2.11 -3.62
C VAL A 16 7.14 -2.53 -3.15
N TYR A 17 7.85 -1.73 -2.35
CA TYR A 17 9.18 -2.12 -1.87
C TYR A 17 9.16 -3.36 -0.96
N ASP A 18 7.98 -3.74 -0.44
CA ASP A 18 7.76 -4.87 0.47
C ASP A 18 8.63 -4.83 1.74
N GLU A 19 9.09 -3.65 2.11
CA GLU A 19 9.95 -3.43 3.27
C GLU A 19 9.15 -3.40 4.58
N LEU A 20 7.86 -3.08 4.51
CA LEU A 20 7.02 -2.82 5.68
C LEU A 20 5.67 -3.53 5.58
N THR A 21 5.22 -4.06 6.71
CA THR A 21 3.85 -4.52 6.90
C THR A 21 2.87 -3.36 6.91
N LEU A 22 1.59 -3.64 6.63
CA LEU A 22 0.55 -2.62 6.64
C LEU A 22 0.41 -1.92 8.01
N SER A 23 0.73 -2.62 9.10
CA SER A 23 0.74 -2.08 10.46
C SER A 23 1.85 -1.05 10.66
N GLU A 24 3.06 -1.34 10.18
CA GLU A 24 4.20 -0.42 10.25
C GLU A 24 3.97 0.82 9.38
N ILE A 25 3.39 0.63 8.19
CA ILE A 25 3.00 1.75 7.32
C ILE A 25 1.96 2.64 8.01
N ALA A 26 0.96 2.05 8.66
CA ALA A 26 -0.05 2.79 9.41
C ALA A 26 0.58 3.62 10.55
N PHE A 27 1.52 3.01 11.28
CA PHE A 27 2.26 3.70 12.34
C PHE A 27 3.11 4.86 11.81
N GLN A 28 3.90 4.62 10.76
CA GLN A 28 4.80 5.60 10.16
C GLN A 28 4.06 6.81 9.56
N LEU A 29 2.86 6.60 9.02
CA LEU A 29 2.04 7.66 8.43
C LEU A 29 1.03 8.28 9.42
N HIS A 30 1.16 7.93 10.71
CA HIS A 30 0.35 8.41 11.82
C HIS A 30 -1.16 8.16 11.63
N TYR A 31 -1.53 6.96 11.15
CA TYR A 31 -2.91 6.51 11.15
C TYR A 31 -3.28 6.00 12.54
N SER A 32 -4.49 6.32 12.98
CA SER A 32 -5.03 5.85 14.27
C SER A 32 -5.26 4.34 14.31
N SER A 33 -5.39 3.69 13.16
CA SER A 33 -5.48 2.24 13.04
C SER A 33 -5.17 1.76 11.62
N VAL A 34 -4.78 0.49 11.51
CA VAL A 34 -4.63 -0.22 10.24
C VAL A 34 -5.95 -0.25 9.46
N ALA A 35 -7.08 -0.39 10.15
CA ALA A 35 -8.40 -0.37 9.54
C ALA A 35 -8.71 0.99 8.88
N TYR A 36 -8.36 2.10 9.54
CA TYR A 36 -8.55 3.44 8.99
C TYR A 36 -7.70 3.65 7.73
N LEU A 37 -6.43 3.24 7.77
CA LEU A 37 -5.55 3.23 6.59
C LEU A 37 -6.15 2.40 5.45
N SER A 38 -6.55 1.16 5.74
CA SER A 38 -7.09 0.23 4.74
C SER A 38 -8.36 0.77 4.07
N ASN A 39 -9.28 1.35 4.85
CA ASN A 39 -10.51 1.96 4.35
C ASN A 39 -10.22 3.19 3.48
N GLN A 40 -9.30 4.06 3.90
CA GLN A 40 -8.92 5.25 3.14
C GLN A 40 -8.20 4.88 1.84
N PHE A 41 -7.29 3.90 1.89
CA PHE A 41 -6.60 3.38 0.72
C PHE A 41 -7.58 2.78 -0.28
N LYS A 42 -8.52 1.94 0.18
CA LYS A 42 -9.56 1.36 -0.69
C LYS A 42 -10.47 2.43 -1.31
N LYS A 43 -10.84 3.46 -0.54
CA LYS A 43 -11.67 4.56 -1.05
C LYS A 43 -11.01 5.31 -2.20
N ILE A 44 -9.68 5.43 -2.20
CA ILE A 44 -8.93 6.22 -3.19
C ILE A 44 -8.44 5.36 -4.35
N THR A 45 -7.96 4.16 -4.08
CA THR A 45 -7.38 3.26 -5.10
C THR A 45 -8.38 2.29 -5.71
N GLY A 46 -9.56 2.12 -5.09
CA GLY A 46 -10.57 1.14 -5.47
C GLY A 46 -10.33 -0.28 -4.94
N MET A 47 -9.18 -0.57 -4.31
CA MET A 47 -8.82 -1.90 -3.81
C MET A 47 -8.14 -1.84 -2.43
N SER A 48 -8.16 -2.94 -1.68
CA SER A 48 -7.48 -2.97 -0.38
C SER A 48 -5.95 -2.99 -0.55
N PRO A 49 -5.18 -2.56 0.47
CA PRO A 49 -3.71 -2.66 0.43
C PRO A 49 -3.20 -4.07 0.14
N SER A 50 -3.84 -5.10 0.70
CA SER A 50 -3.48 -6.51 0.45
C SER A 50 -3.81 -6.96 -0.97
N GLN A 51 -4.91 -6.48 -1.57
CA GLN A 51 -5.22 -6.74 -2.97
C GLN A 51 -4.20 -6.06 -3.89
N PHE A 52 -3.83 -4.82 -3.56
CA PHE A 52 -2.79 -4.08 -4.27
C PHE A 52 -1.44 -4.81 -4.21
N LYS A 53 -1.00 -5.26 -3.02
CA LYS A 53 0.23 -6.05 -2.86
C LYS A 53 0.26 -7.27 -3.79
N LYS A 54 -0.80 -8.08 -3.78
CA LYS A 54 -0.91 -9.27 -4.66
C LYS A 54 -0.87 -8.92 -6.14
N SER A 55 -1.45 -7.79 -6.54
CA SER A 55 -1.42 -7.33 -7.93
C SER A 55 -0.01 -6.92 -8.39
N VAL A 56 0.78 -6.33 -7.49
CA VAL A 56 2.17 -5.94 -7.77
C VAL A 56 3.08 -7.18 -7.82
N GLU A 57 2.93 -8.12 -6.87
CA GLU A 57 3.69 -9.37 -6.86
C GLU A 57 3.51 -10.17 -8.15
N LYS A 58 2.27 -10.25 -8.68
CA LYS A 58 2.00 -10.95 -9.95
C LYS A 58 2.71 -10.33 -11.16
N ASN A 59 3.05 -9.04 -11.11
CA ASN A 59 3.75 -8.36 -12.18
C ASN A 59 5.29 -8.43 -12.05
N ARG A 60 5.82 -8.85 -10.89
CA ARG A 60 7.24 -9.14 -10.72
C ARG A 60 7.53 -10.53 -11.27
N LYS A 61 7.92 -10.59 -12.54
CA LYS A 61 8.59 -11.79 -13.08
C LYS A 61 9.94 -11.93 -12.38
N TYR A 62 10.27 -13.14 -11.94
CA TYR A 62 11.62 -13.43 -11.48
C TYR A 62 12.56 -13.30 -12.68
N LEU A 63 13.75 -12.73 -12.46
CA LEU A 63 14.78 -12.60 -13.52
C LEU A 63 15.16 -13.97 -14.11
N ASP A 64 14.99 -15.05 -13.34
CA ASP A 64 15.24 -16.42 -13.76
C ASP A 64 14.14 -16.99 -14.71
N GLU A 65 13.04 -16.27 -14.93
CA GLU A 65 11.94 -16.65 -15.83
C GLU A 65 11.98 -15.94 -17.20
N ILE A 66 13.04 -15.17 -17.50
CA ILE A 66 13.23 -14.44 -18.78
C ILE A 66 14.29 -15.11 -19.65
#